data_AF-A0A382MU54-F1
#
_entry.id   AF-A0A382MU54-F1
#
_cell.length_a   1.000
_cell.length_b   1.000
_cell.length_c   1.000
_cell.angle_alpha   90.00
_cell.angle_beta   90.00
_cell.angle_gamma   90.00
#
_symmetry.space_group_name_H-M   'P 1'
#
loop_
_entity.id
_entity.type
_entity.pdbx_description
1 polymer ?
#
loop_
_entity_poly.entity_id
_entity_poly.type
_entity_poly.pdbx_seq_one_letter_code
_entity_poly.pdbx_strand_id
1 'polypeptide(L)' 'EAKAKKTLHQFGEIEVLNGRYGPYIKKGKDNYRIPKGIDAESIDEETCQQIIKENPPTGKRKGRTKKGS' A
#
# COMPACT_ATOMS: atom_id res chain seq x y z
N GLU A 1 -14.29 12.43 16.75
CA GLU A 1 -13.96 11.30 15.87
C GLU A 1 -12.46 11.30 15.57
N ALA A 2 -11.75 10.27 15.99
CA ALA A 2 -10.30 10.17 15.84
C ALA A 2 -9.93 9.79 14.40
N LYS A 3 -10.05 10.73 13.45
CA LYS A 3 -9.32 10.69 12.17
C LYS A 3 -7.84 10.94 12.48
N ALA A 4 -7.19 9.95 13.09
CA ALA A 4 -5.80 10.04 13.49
C ALA A 4 -4.90 10.06 12.23
N LYS A 5 -4.70 11.28 11.72
CA LYS A 5 -3.41 11.84 11.26
C LYS A 5 -2.41 10.80 10.74
N LYS A 6 -2.59 10.30 9.52
CA LYS A 6 -1.50 9.68 8.73
C LYS A 6 -1.90 9.32 7.29
N THR A 7 -2.67 10.16 6.61
CA THR A 7 -2.79 10.11 5.13
C THR A 7 -1.79 11.11 4.56
N LEU A 8 -0.89 10.64 3.70
CA LEU A 8 0.11 11.48 3.02
C LEU A 8 -0.46 12.04 1.72
N HIS A 9 -0.97 11.16 0.85
CA HIS A 9 -1.53 11.50 -0.46
C HIS A 9 -2.77 10.69 -0.77
N GLN A 10 -3.65 11.23 -1.60
CA GLN A 10 -4.83 10.54 -2.10
C GLN A 10 -5.02 10.84 -3.59
N PHE A 11 -4.79 9.82 -4.42
CA PHE A 11 -4.98 9.83 -5.86
C PHE A 11 -6.23 9.01 -6.22
N GLY A 12 -7.41 9.56 -5.90
CA GLY A 12 -8.70 8.91 -6.14
C GLY A 12 -8.87 7.60 -5.37
N GLU A 13 -8.69 6.47 -6.06
CA GLU A 13 -8.77 5.11 -5.48
C GLU A 13 -7.49 4.67 -4.75
N ILE A 14 -6.39 5.41 -4.94
CA ILE A 14 -5.08 5.13 -4.36
C ILE A 14 -4.87 6.09 -3.17
N GLU A 15 -4.64 5.53 -1.99
CA GLU A 15 -4.37 6.29 -0.78
C GLU A 15 -2.97 5.93 -0.27
N VAL A 16 -2.11 6.94 -0.10
CA VAL A 16 -0.80 6.80 0.55
C VAL A 16 -0.98 7.10 2.02
N LEU A 17 -0.73 6.11 2.86
CA LEU A 17 -0.96 6.16 4.30
C LEU A 17 0.34 5.89 5.04
N ASN A 18 0.62 6.64 6.10
CA ASN A 18 1.82 6.47 6.91
C ASN A 18 1.52 5.62 8.16
N GLY A 19 1.67 4.29 8.04
CA GLY A 19 1.36 3.34 9.11
C GLY A 19 2.36 3.32 10.26
N ARG A 20 2.14 2.40 11.22
CA ARG A 20 3.08 2.16 12.34
C ARG A 20 4.45 1.65 11.88
N TYR A 21 4.48 0.92 10.77
CA TYR A 21 5.69 0.29 10.21
C TYR A 21 6.33 1.09 9.06
N GLY A 22 5.83 2.29 8.80
CA GLY A 22 6.20 3.12 7.67
C GLY A 22 5.05 3.30 6.67
N PRO A 23 5.30 4.09 5.61
CA PRO A 23 4.29 4.42 4.63
C PRO A 23 3.98 3.25 3.69
N TYR A 24 2.71 3.17 3.29
CA TYR A 24 2.15 2.14 2.43
C TYR A 24 1.09 2.74 1.52
N ILE A 25 0.86 2.09 0.39
CA ILE A 25 -0.20 2.44 -0.56
C ILE A 25 -1.38 1.52 -0.33
N LYS A 26 -2.59 2.06 -0.32
CA LYS A 26 -3.85 1.34 -0.23
C LYS A 26 -4.66 1.62 -1.49
N LYS A 27 -5.06 0.58 -2.20
CA LYS A 27 -5.95 0.68 -3.36
C LYS A 27 -7.18 -0.19 -3.12
N GLY A 28 -8.28 0.43 -2.70
CA GLY A 28 -9.50 -0.28 -2.31
C GLY A 28 -9.26 -1.27 -1.16
N LYS A 29 -9.28 -2.58 -1.47
CA LYS A 29 -9.05 -3.69 -0.51
C LYS A 29 -7.60 -4.18 -0.48
N ASP A 30 -6.80 -3.79 -1.46
CA ASP A 30 -5.41 -4.23 -1.61
C ASP A 30 -4.45 -3.21 -0.99
N ASN A 31 -3.39 -3.70 -0.37
CA ASN A 31 -2.34 -2.88 0.25
C ASN A 31 -0.99 -3.23 -0.35
N TYR A 32 -0.23 -2.21 -0.71
CA TYR A 32 1.06 -2.29 -1.38
C TYR A 32 2.12 -1.63 -0.52
N ARG A 33 3.27 -2.29 -0.40
CA ARG A 33 4.39 -1.80 0.37
C ARG A 33 5.18 -0.81 -0.48
N ILE A 34 5.49 0.36 0.07
CA ILE A 34 6.40 1.30 -0.58
C ILE A 34 7.85 0.80 -0.32
N PRO A 35 8.68 0.66 -1.37
CA PRO A 35 10.10 0.33 -1.23
C PRO A 35 10.84 1.32 -0.33
N LYS A 36 11.88 0.84 0.36
CA LYS A 36 12.78 1.73 1.10
C LYS A 36 13.60 2.53 0.09
N GLY A 37 13.56 3.86 0.16
CA GLY A 37 14.20 4.76 -0.79
C GLY A 37 13.24 5.59 -1.63
N ILE A 38 11.93 5.35 -1.50
CA ILE A 38 10.90 6.22 -2.08
C ILE A 38 10.23 6.98 -0.94
N ASP A 39 10.32 8.31 -0.99
CA ASP A 39 9.69 9.21 -0.02
C ASP A 39 8.20 9.30 -0.30
N ALA A 40 7.41 8.64 0.55
CA ALA A 40 5.96 8.63 0.42
C ALA A 40 5.31 10.01 0.65
N GLU A 41 6.06 10.99 1.17
CA GLU A 41 5.61 12.38 1.31
C GLU A 41 5.72 13.18 0.01
N SER A 42 6.59 12.77 -0.93
CA SER A 42 6.77 13.40 -2.25
C SER A 42 6.53 12.43 -3.39
N ILE A 43 5.79 11.35 -3.14
CA ILE A 43 5.52 10.32 -4.14
C ILE A 43 4.41 10.79 -5.10
N ASP A 44 4.66 10.67 -6.40
CA ASP A 44 3.68 10.94 -7.44
C ASP A 44 2.70 9.78 -7.66
N GLU A 45 1.59 10.09 -8.35
CA GLU A 45 0.60 9.10 -8.76
C GLU A 45 1.24 8.03 -9.66
N GLU A 46 2.08 8.42 -10.62
CA GLU A 46 2.74 7.48 -11.54
C GLU A 46 3.59 6.45 -10.78
N THR A 47 4.39 6.92 -9.83
CA THR A 47 5.22 6.07 -8.96
C THR A 47 4.34 5.13 -8.12
N CYS A 48 3.21 5.62 -7.59
CA CYS A 48 2.26 4.76 -6.88
C CYS A 48 1.72 3.65 -7.79
N GLN A 49 1.35 3.99 -9.03
CA GLN A 49 0.86 3.02 -10.02
C GLN A 49 1.96 2.02 -10.42
N GLN A 50 3.21 2.45 -10.56
CA GLN A 50 4.36 1.56 -10.80
C GLN A 50 4.53 0.57 -9.64
N ILE A 51 4.54 1.05 -8.39
CA ILE A 51 4.64 0.18 -7.21
C ILE A 51 3.50 -0.83 -7.19
N ILE A 52 2.27 -0.42 -7.51
CA ILE A 52 1.09 -1.31 -7.58
C ILE A 52 1.25 -2.38 -8.68
N LYS A 53 1.87 -2.04 -9.82
CA LYS A 53 2.11 -2.98 -10.92
C LYS A 53 3.24 -3.95 -10.60
N GLU A 54 4.32 -3.48 -9.99
CA GLU A 54 5.51 -4.27 -9.69
C GLU A 54 5.37 -5.11 -8.42
N ASN A 55 4.63 -4.62 -7.42
CA ASN A 55 4.48 -5.30 -6.14
C ASN A 55 3.14 -6.04 -6.05
N PRO A 56 3.14 -7.32 -5.64
CA PRO A 56 1.90 -8.02 -5.37
C PRO A 56 1.18 -7.41 -4.16
N PRO A 57 -0.17 -7.38 -4.17
CA PRO A 57 -0.93 -6.90 -3.03
C PRO A 57 -0.71 -7.83 -1.83
N THR A 58 -0.31 -7.23 -0.71
CA THR A 58 -0.05 -7.96 0.54
C THR A 58 -1.33 -8.40 1.26
N GLY A 59 -2.48 -7.82 0.89
CA GLY A 59 -3.80 -8.12 1.48
C GLY A 59 -4.47 -9.38 0.96
N LYS A 60 -4.06 -9.92 -0.18
CA LYS A 60 -4.51 -11.25 -0.62
C LYS A 60 -3.67 -12.27 0.12
N ARG A 61 -4.15 -12.67 1.30
CA ARG A 61 -3.86 -14.01 1.82
C ARG A 61 -4.28 -14.98 0.72
N LYS A 62 -3.36 -15.29 -0.19
CA LYS A 62 -3.43 -16.48 -1.03
C LYS A 62 -3.45 -17.57 0.03
N GLY A 63 -4.66 -18.00 0.39
CA GLY A 63 -4.85 -19.10 1.32
C GLY A 63 -3.94 -20.17 0.79
N ARG A 64 -2.89 -20.49 1.56
CA ARG A 64 -2.05 -21.65 1.32
C ARG A 64 -2.94 -22.84 1.64
N THR A 65 -3.93 -23.07 0.79
CA THR A 65 -4.62 -24.32 0.71
C THR A 65 -3.66 -25.27 0.00
N LYS A 66 -3.47 -26.42 0.66
CA LYS A 66 -3.04 -27.70 0.11
C LYS A 66 -1.55 -28.02 0.05
N LYS A 67 -1.10 -28.77 1.07
CA LYS A 67 -0.78 -30.22 1.00
C LYS A 67 -0.50 -30.64 2.45
N GLY A 68 -1.20 -31.56 3.11
CA GLY A 68 -1.87 -32.75 2.60
C GLY A 68 -0.89 -33.92 2.61
N SER A 69 -0.66 -34.47 3.81
CA SER A 69 -0.35 -35.86 4.19
C SER A 69 -0.38 -35.94 5.71
#